data_AF-A0AAV7Y0K1-F1
#
_entry.id   AF-A0AAV7Y0K1-F1
#
_cell.length_a   1.000
_cell.length_b   1.000
_cell.length_c   1.000
_cell.angle_alpha   90.00
_cell.angle_beta   90.00
_cell.angle_gamma   90.00
#
_symmetry.space_group_name_H-M   'P 1'
#
loop_
_entity.id
_entity.type
_entity.pdbx_description
1 polymer ?
#
loop_
_entity_poly.entity_id
_entity_poly.type
_entity_poly.pdbx_seq_one_letter_code
_entity_poly.pdbx_strand_id
1 'polypeptide(L)'
;MKVGPGPAVAAPPPRASRLSLSLSLSLSLSLSHLSPSPHGFLLQNGAEDVKRHRWFKGIDWVDVFHRKLKPPIVPRVSFDGDTRNFDEYPEADWKNAPVVGDTERKLFEDF
;
A
#
# COMPACT_ATOMS: atom_id res chain seq x y z
N MET A 1 -23.95 -3.36 -36.64
CA MET A 1 -22.68 -2.88 -36.04
C MET A 1 -23.00 -2.39 -34.63
N LYS A 2 -22.54 -3.10 -33.60
CA LYS A 2 -22.85 -2.77 -32.19
C LYS A 2 -21.67 -1.99 -31.63
N VAL A 3 -21.88 -0.70 -31.34
CA VAL A 3 -20.88 0.20 -30.77
C VAL A 3 -20.59 -0.26 -29.33
N GLY A 4 -19.35 -0.63 -29.05
CA GLY A 4 -18.92 -1.02 -27.70
C GLY A 4 -18.93 0.18 -26.75
N PRO A 5 -19.09 -0.04 -25.43
CA PRO A 5 -19.03 1.03 -24.45
C PRO A 5 -17.62 1.64 -24.47
N GLY A 6 -17.55 2.97 -24.64
CA GLY A 6 -16.30 3.72 -24.58
C GLY A 6 -15.61 3.60 -23.20
N PRO A 7 -14.31 3.92 -23.10
CA PRO A 7 -13.56 3.83 -21.86
C PRO A 7 -14.23 4.69 -20.78
N ALA A 8 -14.44 4.08 -19.60
CA ALA A 8 -14.93 4.80 -18.43
C ALA A 8 -13.91 5.88 -18.05
N VAL A 9 -14.27 7.15 -18.26
CA VAL A 9 -13.52 8.29 -17.74
C VAL A 9 -13.48 8.14 -16.22
N ALA A 10 -12.29 7.87 -15.69
CA ALA A 10 -12.07 7.83 -14.25
C ALA A 10 -12.49 9.18 -13.66
N ALA A 11 -13.35 9.16 -12.65
CA ALA A 11 -13.72 10.37 -11.92
C ALA A 11 -12.43 11.01 -11.37
N PRO A 12 -12.24 12.33 -11.53
CA PRO A 12 -11.06 13.00 -11.00
C PRO A 12 -10.99 12.79 -9.48
N PRO A 13 -9.80 12.59 -8.89
CA PRO A 13 -9.67 12.44 -7.45
C PRO A 13 -10.32 13.64 -6.74
N PRO A 14 -10.93 13.43 -5.55
CA PRO A 14 -11.52 14.54 -4.81
C PRO A 14 -10.44 15.60 -4.61
N ARG A 15 -10.74 16.84 -5.04
CA ARG A 15 -9.82 17.97 -4.86
C ARG A 15 -9.52 18.11 -3.38
N ALA A 16 -8.31 17.77 -2.97
CA ALA A 16 -7.88 17.90 -1.59
C ALA A 16 -8.03 19.37 -1.17
N SER A 17 -8.69 19.60 -0.03
CA SER A 17 -8.82 20.94 0.52
C SER A 17 -7.43 21.48 0.89
N ARG A 18 -7.24 22.81 0.84
CA ARG A 18 -5.96 23.45 1.23
C ARG A 18 -5.51 23.06 2.65
N LEU A 19 -6.45 22.79 3.56
CA LEU A 19 -6.19 22.29 4.91
C LEU A 19 -5.67 20.84 4.93
N SER A 20 -6.20 19.97 4.08
CA SER A 20 -5.73 18.58 3.94
C SER A 20 -4.30 18.52 3.41
N LEU A 21 -3.97 19.34 2.40
CA LEU A 21 -2.61 19.47 1.88
C LEU A 21 -1.65 19.99 2.96
N SER A 22 -2.02 21.04 3.71
CA SER A 22 -1.21 21.57 4.81
C SER A 22 -0.90 20.53 5.89
N LEU A 23 -1.89 19.75 6.31
CA LEU A 23 -1.69 18.69 7.31
C LEU A 23 -0.85 17.52 6.75
N SER A 24 -0.99 17.21 5.46
CA SER A 24 -0.17 16.19 4.77
C SER A 24 1.30 16.62 4.73
N LEU A 25 1.59 17.87 4.37
CA LEU A 25 2.95 18.41 4.40
C LEU A 25 3.50 18.43 5.84
N SER A 26 2.68 18.78 6.83
CA SER A 26 3.07 18.75 8.25
C SER A 26 3.49 17.35 8.70
N LEU A 27 2.71 16.31 8.40
CA LEU A 27 3.05 14.94 8.76
C LEU A 27 4.34 14.50 8.05
N SER A 28 4.46 14.79 6.75
CA SER A 28 5.65 14.48 5.97
C SER A 28 6.91 15.15 6.53
N LEU A 29 6.78 16.42 6.97
CA LEU A 29 7.89 17.16 7.55
C LEU A 29 8.28 16.63 8.94
N SER A 30 7.29 16.23 9.76
CA SER A 30 7.53 15.58 11.04
C SER A 30 8.22 14.22 10.89
N LEU A 31 7.88 13.44 9.87
CA LEU A 31 8.58 12.18 9.56
C LEU A 31 9.99 12.42 9.01
N SER A 32 10.21 13.48 8.23
CA SER A 32 11.52 13.78 7.65
C SER A 32 12.50 14.44 8.63
N HIS A 33 12.00 15.12 9.67
CA HIS A 33 12.80 15.74 10.73
C HIS A 33 12.93 14.87 11.99
N LEU A 34 12.67 13.57 11.88
CA LEU A 34 13.05 12.62 12.91
C LEU A 34 14.58 12.68 13.06
N SER A 35 15.02 13.38 14.10
CA SER A 35 16.42 13.54 14.47
C SER A 35 17.10 12.16 14.51
N PRO A 36 18.30 12.00 13.95
CA PRO A 36 19.07 10.77 14.10
C PRO A 36 19.38 10.56 15.59
N SER A 37 18.55 9.76 16.25
CA SER A 37 18.82 9.26 17.60
C SER A 37 19.92 8.20 17.52
N PRO A 38 20.90 8.19 18.47
CA PRO A 38 21.92 7.15 18.52
C PRO A 38 21.37 5.74 18.81
N HIS A 39 20.07 5.61 19.13
CA HIS A 39 19.39 4.33 19.44
C HIS A 39 18.23 4.00 18.48
N GLY A 40 18.22 4.53 17.27
CA GLY A 40 17.33 4.04 16.21
C GLY A 40 16.14 4.94 15.91
N PHE A 41 15.70 4.81 14.66
CA PHE A 41 14.97 5.77 13.86
C PHE A 41 13.46 5.82 14.14
N LEU A 42 13.06 5.88 15.41
CA LEU A 42 11.65 5.83 15.77
C LEU A 42 11.26 7.02 16.67
N LEU A 43 10.07 7.55 16.40
CA LEU A 43 9.32 8.37 17.35
C LEU A 43 9.35 7.69 18.73
N GLN A 44 9.42 8.46 19.82
CA GLN A 44 9.60 7.94 21.18
C GLN A 44 8.56 6.86 21.55
N ASN A 45 7.35 6.96 20.99
CA ASN A 45 6.26 6.01 21.19
C ASN A 45 5.90 5.24 19.90
N GLY A 46 6.77 5.26 18.89
CA GLY A 46 6.62 4.54 17.63
C GLY A 46 5.35 4.91 16.88
N ALA A 47 4.55 3.90 16.53
CA ALA A 47 3.31 4.08 15.78
C ALA A 47 2.25 4.93 16.52
N GLU A 48 2.29 5.00 17.85
CA GLU A 48 1.31 5.77 18.63
C GLU A 48 1.42 7.28 18.36
N ASP A 49 2.64 7.80 18.16
CA ASP A 49 2.85 9.20 17.82
C ASP A 49 2.27 9.54 16.44
N VAL A 50 2.37 8.61 15.49
CA VAL A 50 1.74 8.74 14.16
C VAL A 50 0.21 8.75 14.30
N LYS A 51 -0.37 7.81 15.05
CA LYS A 51 -1.82 7.69 15.24
C LYS A 51 -2.44 8.92 15.90
N ARG A 52 -1.70 9.60 16.78
CA ARG A 52 -2.15 10.81 17.51
C ARG A 52 -1.98 12.10 16.72
N HIS A 53 -1.28 12.07 15.57
CA HIS A 53 -1.03 13.26 14.78
C HIS A 53 -2.33 13.88 14.23
N ARG A 54 -2.40 15.22 14.18
CA ARG A 54 -3.60 15.98 13.77
C ARG A 54 -4.13 15.61 12.38
N TRP A 55 -3.27 15.10 11.49
CA TRP A 55 -3.69 14.61 10.16
C TRP A 55 -4.71 13.46 10.26
N PHE A 56 -4.58 12.59 11.26
CA PHE A 56 -5.48 11.47 11.50
C PHE A 56 -6.62 11.80 12.48
N LYS A 57 -6.83 13.10 12.80
CA LYS A 57 -7.92 13.50 13.71
C LYS A 57 -9.26 13.02 13.16
N GLY A 58 -9.99 12.27 13.99
CA GLY A 58 -11.31 11.71 13.64
C GLY A 58 -11.27 10.27 13.11
N ILE A 59 -10.08 9.68 12.95
CA ILE A 59 -9.94 8.24 12.69
C ILE A 59 -10.03 7.49 14.02
N ASP A 60 -11.01 6.60 14.15
CA ASP A 60 -11.04 5.59 15.21
C ASP A 60 -10.19 4.39 14.76
N TRP A 61 -9.02 4.25 15.38
CA TRP A 61 -8.07 3.17 15.07
C TRP A 61 -8.56 1.78 15.50
N VAL A 62 -9.49 1.68 16.47
CA VAL A 62 -10.12 0.41 16.85
C VAL A 62 -11.08 -0.05 15.76
N ASP A 63 -11.80 0.87 15.14
CA ASP A 63 -12.69 0.56 14.02
C ASP A 63 -11.94 0.27 12.72
N VAL A 64 -10.77 0.90 12.50
CA VAL A 64 -9.83 0.51 11.43
C VAL A 64 -9.38 -0.94 11.62
N PHE A 65 -8.94 -1.30 12.83
CA PHE A 65 -8.46 -2.65 13.14
C PHE A 65 -9.56 -3.71 12.91
N HIS A 66 -10.78 -3.41 13.34
CA HIS A 66 -11.94 -4.29 13.13
C HIS A 66 -12.56 -4.19 11.72
N ARG A 67 -11.94 -3.47 10.78
CA ARG A 67 -12.40 -3.31 9.39
C ARG A 67 -13.83 -2.77 9.26
N LYS A 68 -14.25 -1.90 10.18
CA LYS A 68 -15.60 -1.30 10.20
C LYS A 68 -15.72 -0.03 9.36
N LEU A 69 -14.60 0.66 9.12
CA LEU A 69 -14.60 1.85 8.27
C LEU A 69 -14.77 1.45 6.80
N LYS A 70 -15.67 2.13 6.08
CA LYS A 70 -15.81 1.95 4.63
C LYS A 70 -14.54 2.48 3.94
N PRO A 71 -13.83 1.65 3.15
CA PRO A 71 -12.65 2.12 2.44
C PRO A 71 -13.04 3.13 1.35
N PRO A 72 -12.19 4.15 1.10
CA PRO A 72 -12.46 5.15 0.07
C PRO A 72 -12.38 4.59 -1.35
N ILE A 73 -11.63 3.49 -1.55
CA ILE A 73 -11.44 2.82 -2.83
C ILE A 73 -11.74 1.34 -2.61
N VAL A 74 -12.68 0.80 -3.40
CA VAL A 74 -13.00 -0.63 -3.43
C VAL A 74 -12.58 -1.15 -4.82
N PRO A 75 -11.59 -2.05 -4.92
CA PRO A 75 -11.16 -2.61 -6.20
C PRO A 75 -12.28 -3.44 -6.83
N ARG A 76 -12.33 -3.49 -8.16
CA ARG A 76 -13.31 -4.32 -8.87
C ARG A 76 -12.81 -5.76 -8.94
N VAL A 77 -13.58 -6.69 -8.39
CA VAL A 77 -13.32 -8.13 -8.44
C VAL A 77 -14.61 -8.81 -8.88
N SER A 78 -14.52 -9.75 -9.82
CA SER A 78 -15.70 -10.40 -10.42
C SER A 78 -15.71 -11.93 -10.30
N PHE A 79 -14.56 -12.56 -10.03
CA PHE A 79 -14.43 -13.99 -9.80
C PHE A 79 -13.13 -14.30 -9.06
N ASP A 80 -12.98 -15.53 -8.54
CA ASP A 80 -11.87 -15.93 -7.66
C ASP A 80 -10.47 -15.88 -8.30
N GLY A 81 -10.38 -15.80 -9.62
CA GLY A 81 -9.12 -15.69 -10.38
C GLY A 81 -8.93 -14.33 -11.07
N ASP A 82 -9.64 -13.29 -10.64
CA ASP A 82 -9.63 -11.99 -11.32
C ASP A 82 -8.32 -11.22 -11.10
N THR A 83 -7.42 -11.27 -12.08
CA THR A 83 -6.10 -10.62 -12.03
C THR A 83 -6.06 -9.21 -12.61
N ARG A 84 -7.20 -8.59 -12.94
CA ARG A 84 -7.26 -7.27 -13.63
C ARG A 84 -6.64 -6.09 -12.87
N ASN A 85 -6.42 -6.23 -11.56
CA ASN A 85 -5.82 -5.20 -10.72
C ASN A 85 -4.29 -5.37 -10.59
N PHE A 86 -3.71 -6.28 -11.38
CA PHE A 86 -2.27 -6.54 -11.48
C PHE A 86 -1.78 -6.23 -12.90
N ASP A 87 -0.50 -5.90 -13.02
CA ASP A 87 0.15 -5.77 -14.32
C ASP A 87 0.38 -7.14 -14.96
N GLU A 88 0.32 -7.19 -16.29
CA GLU A 88 0.61 -8.40 -17.05
C GLU A 88 2.12 -8.49 -17.31
N TYR A 89 2.73 -9.59 -16.88
CA TYR A 89 4.14 -9.89 -17.09
C TYR A 89 4.28 -11.13 -17.99
N PRO A 90 5.34 -11.22 -18.81
CA PRO A 90 5.62 -12.44 -19.57
C PRO A 90 5.80 -13.63 -18.63
N GLU A 91 5.12 -14.72 -18.93
CA GLU A 91 5.30 -15.97 -18.21
C GLU A 91 6.73 -16.49 -18.43
N ALA A 92 7.44 -16.78 -17.34
CA ALA A 92 8.74 -17.42 -17.42
C ALA A 92 8.55 -18.90 -17.80
N ASP A 93 9.41 -19.38 -18.72
CA ASP A 93 9.42 -20.81 -19.08
C ASP A 93 10.16 -21.63 -18.03
N TRP A 94 9.50 -21.82 -16.89
CA TRP A 94 10.04 -22.58 -15.76
C TRP A 94 10.24 -24.06 -16.09
N LYS A 95 9.60 -24.58 -17.14
CA LYS A 95 9.74 -25.98 -17.55
C LYS A 95 11.13 -26.28 -18.10
N ASN A 96 11.79 -25.25 -18.61
CA ASN A 96 13.16 -25.32 -19.12
C ASN A 96 14.18 -24.77 -18.12
N ALA A 97 13.79 -24.52 -16.87
CA ALA A 97 14.71 -24.07 -15.85
C ALA A 97 15.77 -25.16 -15.56
N PRO A 98 17.05 -24.78 -15.39
CA PRO A 98 18.09 -25.72 -15.02
C PRO A 98 17.84 -26.30 -13.63
N VAL A 99 18.25 -27.56 -13.43
CA VAL A 99 18.22 -28.19 -12.11
C VAL A 99 19.23 -27.48 -11.21
N VAL A 100 18.76 -27.06 -10.04
CA VAL A 100 19.57 -26.39 -9.02
C VAL A 100 20.57 -27.39 -8.42
N GLY A 101 21.84 -27.00 -8.31
CA GLY A 101 22.90 -27.86 -7.77
C GLY A 101 22.80 -28.04 -6.26
N ASP A 102 23.42 -29.10 -5.72
CA ASP A 102 23.33 -29.42 -4.28
C ASP A 102 23.85 -28.29 -3.38
N THR A 103 24.91 -27.58 -3.80
CA THR A 103 25.45 -26.40 -3.09
C THR A 103 24.42 -25.27 -2.97
N GLU A 104 23.67 -25.01 -4.04
CA GLU A 104 22.65 -23.96 -4.07
C GLU A 104 21.43 -24.38 -3.27
N ARG A 105 21.03 -25.66 -3.35
CA ARG A 105 19.93 -26.22 -2.53
C ARG A 105 20.23 -26.09 -1.04
N LYS A 106 21.49 -26.30 -0.65
CA LYS A 106 21.94 -26.18 0.75
C LYS A 106 21.73 -24.79 1.35
N LEU A 107 21.73 -23.73 0.53
CA LEU A 107 21.47 -22.36 0.99
C LEU A 107 20.05 -22.16 1.52
N PHE A 108 19.13 -23.08 1.22
CA PHE A 108 17.73 -23.02 1.59
C PHE A 108 17.31 -24.19 2.51
N GLU A 109 18.26 -24.89 3.15
CA GLU A 109 17.96 -26.00 4.09
C GLU A 109 17.07 -25.56 5.26
N ASP A 110 17.11 -24.27 5.60
CA ASP A 110 16.48 -23.71 6.81
C ASP A 110 15.29 -22.79 6.51
N PHE A 111 14.86 -22.71 5.24
CA PHE A 111 13.79 -21.83 4.77
C PHE A 111 12.40 -22.43 5.05
#